data_AF-D3EJS9-F1
#
_entry.id   AF-D3EJS9-F1
#
_cell.length_a   1.000
_cell.length_b   1.000
_cell.length_c   1.000
_cell.angle_alpha   90.00
_cell.angle_beta   90.00
_cell.angle_gamma   90.00
#
_symmetry.space_group_name_H-M   'P 1'
#
loop_
_entity.id
_entity.type
_entity.pdbx_description
1 polymer ?
#
loop_
_entity_poly.entity_id
_entity_poly.type
_entity_poly.pdbx_seq_one_letter_code
_entity_poly.pdbx_strand_id
1 'polypeptide(L)'
;MRNVISSKEEWDELQTVRSHPFRYDVETPIEGTKFETMNKTGVWLFFAWTVATVATSGSLFLSEVWHFTPCVLCWYQRIFMYPLVIVLGIAAYRQKTDIVPYVLPLILIGGGISTYHIVIQKLPHDLSAAACGPVSCMDDYLNWFGWLTIPMLALAAFILIIFALLQAKRSQKQEAAQA
;
A
#
# COMPACT_ATOMS: atom_id res chain seq x y z
N MET A 1 66.04 -10.83 20.89
CA MET A 1 66.31 -11.12 19.46
C MET A 1 65.02 -11.62 18.83
N ARG A 2 64.75 -11.14 17.62
CA ARG A 2 63.55 -11.31 16.78
C ARG A 2 63.12 -12.77 16.60
N ASN A 3 61.81 -12.96 16.43
CA ASN A 3 61.11 -13.76 15.39
C ASN A 3 59.67 -13.99 15.91
N VAL A 4 58.64 -13.21 15.57
CA VAL A 4 57.97 -13.03 14.26
C VAL A 4 57.82 -14.35 13.51
N ILE A 5 56.86 -15.16 13.96
CA ILE A 5 56.22 -16.24 13.19
C ILE A 5 54.72 -15.92 13.31
N SER A 6 54.24 -15.06 12.41
CA SER A 6 53.48 -15.42 11.20
C SER A 6 52.01 -15.68 11.53
N SER A 7 51.25 -14.57 11.58
CA SER A 7 49.79 -14.49 11.74
C SER A 7 49.01 -15.07 10.56
N LYS A 8 49.53 -16.11 9.90
CA LYS A 8 48.98 -16.67 8.66
C LYS A 8 48.29 -18.02 8.89
N GLU A 9 48.73 -18.77 9.90
CA GLU A 9 48.18 -20.10 10.21
C GLU A 9 46.84 -20.01 10.96
N GLU A 10 46.59 -18.92 11.69
CA GLU A 10 45.34 -18.69 12.45
C GLU A 10 44.12 -18.37 11.54
N TRP A 11 44.36 -17.90 10.31
CA TRP A 11 43.27 -17.56 9.37
C TRP A 11 42.80 -18.75 8.52
N ASP A 12 43.53 -19.86 8.47
CA ASP A 12 43.17 -21.03 7.65
C ASP A 12 42.12 -21.93 8.34
N GLU A 13 41.97 -21.88 9.67
CA GLU A 13 40.92 -22.64 10.38
C GLU A 13 39.54 -21.98 10.33
N LEU A 14 39.46 -20.66 10.20
CA LEU A 14 38.19 -19.92 10.19
C LEU A 14 37.43 -19.97 8.86
N GLN A 15 38.05 -20.47 7.79
CA GLN A 15 37.40 -20.61 6.48
C GLN A 15 36.67 -21.96 6.27
N THR A 16 36.81 -22.93 7.19
CA THR A 16 36.28 -24.29 7.00
C THR A 16 34.87 -24.51 7.59
N VAL A 17 34.40 -23.63 8.48
CA VAL A 17 33.17 -23.83 9.29
C VAL A 17 31.96 -23.03 8.78
N ARG A 18 31.95 -22.61 7.50
CA ARG A 18 30.77 -21.97 6.88
C ARG A 18 30.14 -22.83 5.79
N SER A 19 30.06 -24.13 6.02
CA SER A 19 29.15 -25.04 5.32
C SER A 19 27.76 -24.98 5.99
N HIS A 20 27.09 -23.83 5.88
CA HIS A 20 25.65 -23.82 6.11
C HIS A 20 24.97 -24.66 5.02
N PRO A 21 24.09 -25.62 5.36
CA PRO A 21 23.37 -26.44 4.40
C PRO A 21 22.27 -25.66 3.66
N PHE A 22 22.13 -24.36 3.93
CA PHE A 22 21.16 -23.52 3.28
C PHE A 22 21.80 -22.81 2.07
N ARG A 23 21.95 -23.57 1.00
CA ARG A 23 22.14 -23.05 -0.33
C ARG A 23 20.82 -22.38 -0.73
N TYR A 24 20.72 -21.06 -0.57
CA TYR A 24 19.76 -20.31 -1.37
C TYR A 24 20.31 -20.34 -2.79
N ASP A 25 19.88 -21.31 -3.58
CA ASP A 25 20.03 -21.23 -5.03
C ASP A 25 19.18 -20.03 -5.46
N VAL A 26 19.79 -18.84 -5.46
CA VAL A 26 19.29 -17.64 -6.15
C VAL A 26 19.57 -17.83 -7.64
N GLU A 27 18.98 -18.88 -8.18
CA GLU A 27 18.64 -18.98 -9.58
C GLU A 27 17.14 -18.77 -9.64
N THR A 28 16.70 -17.56 -9.29
CA THR A 28 15.47 -17.07 -9.92
C THR A 28 15.89 -16.68 -11.33
N PRO A 29 15.38 -17.35 -12.37
CA PRO A 29 15.28 -16.71 -13.65
C PRO A 29 14.43 -15.47 -13.37
N ILE A 30 15.07 -14.30 -13.33
CA ILE A 30 14.41 -13.05 -13.73
C ILE A 30 14.19 -13.12 -15.25
N GLU A 31 13.61 -14.23 -15.72
CA GLU A 31 13.08 -14.39 -17.05
C GLU A 31 11.85 -13.52 -17.11
N GLY A 32 12.02 -12.43 -17.85
CA GLY A 32 10.91 -11.67 -18.36
C GLY A 32 10.26 -10.81 -17.29
N THR A 33 10.51 -9.52 -17.40
CA THR A 33 9.42 -8.55 -17.32
C THR A 33 8.19 -9.10 -18.04
N LYS A 34 7.28 -9.75 -17.30
CA LYS A 34 5.92 -10.14 -17.71
C LYS A 34 5.04 -8.92 -18.03
N PHE A 35 5.66 -7.77 -18.25
CA PHE A 35 5.07 -6.55 -18.77
C PHE A 35 4.71 -6.70 -20.26
N GLU A 36 5.32 -7.66 -20.98
CA GLU A 36 5.22 -7.77 -22.44
C GLU A 36 3.93 -8.43 -22.97
N THR A 37 3.09 -9.01 -22.11
CA THR A 37 1.72 -9.43 -22.47
C THR A 37 0.74 -9.15 -21.32
N MET A 38 0.61 -7.89 -20.92
CA MET A 38 -0.49 -7.53 -20.01
C MET A 38 -1.83 -7.63 -20.74
N ASN A 39 -2.70 -8.57 -20.33
CA ASN A 39 -4.10 -8.55 -20.77
C ASN A 39 -4.78 -7.27 -20.26
N LYS A 40 -5.95 -6.94 -20.81
CA LYS A 40 -6.70 -5.74 -20.39
C LYS A 40 -6.97 -5.75 -18.88
N THR A 41 -7.25 -6.93 -18.31
CA THR A 41 -7.48 -7.12 -16.87
C THR A 41 -6.25 -6.72 -16.02
N GLY A 42 -5.05 -7.10 -16.43
CA GLY A 42 -3.78 -6.84 -15.73
C GLY A 42 -3.43 -5.36 -15.73
N VAL A 43 -3.70 -4.65 -16.81
CA VAL A 43 -3.54 -3.18 -16.89
C VAL A 43 -4.37 -2.48 -15.82
N TRP A 44 -5.65 -2.84 -15.69
CA TRP A 44 -6.55 -2.24 -14.70
C TRP A 44 -6.13 -2.58 -13.26
N LEU A 45 -5.67 -3.81 -13.00
CA LEU A 45 -5.18 -4.22 -11.69
C LEU A 45 -3.87 -3.50 -11.31
N PHE A 46 -2.97 -3.32 -12.28
CA PHE A 46 -1.73 -2.56 -12.09
C PHE A 46 -2.00 -1.07 -11.81
N PHE A 47 -2.98 -0.48 -12.50
CA PHE A 47 -3.45 0.87 -12.21
C PHE A 47 -4.01 0.98 -10.79
N ALA A 48 -4.86 0.04 -10.37
CA ALA A 48 -5.39 0.01 -9.00
C ALA A 48 -4.28 -0.09 -7.94
N TRP A 49 -3.28 -0.94 -8.18
CA TRP A 49 -2.13 -1.07 -7.30
C TRP A 49 -1.30 0.22 -7.22
N THR A 50 -1.07 0.89 -8.34
CA THR A 50 -0.33 2.16 -8.40
C THR A 50 -1.04 3.27 -7.62
N VAL A 51 -2.36 3.36 -7.75
CA VAL A 51 -3.16 4.31 -6.95
C VAL A 51 -3.04 4.00 -5.46
N ALA A 52 -3.13 2.73 -5.07
CA ALA A 52 -3.01 2.31 -3.68
C ALA A 52 -1.61 2.56 -3.09
N THR A 53 -0.54 2.34 -3.85
CA THR A 53 0.83 2.63 -3.40
C THR A 53 1.05 4.13 -3.25
N VAL A 54 0.65 4.94 -4.23
CA VAL A 54 0.78 6.40 -4.15
C VAL A 54 0.00 6.96 -2.97
N ALA A 55 -1.24 6.52 -2.75
CA ALA A 55 -2.03 6.99 -1.61
C ALA A 55 -1.44 6.57 -0.25
N THR A 56 -0.88 5.35 -0.15
CA THR A 56 -0.21 4.86 1.07
C THR A 56 1.07 5.65 1.35
N SER A 57 1.90 5.81 0.33
CA SER A 57 3.15 6.58 0.42
C SER A 57 2.89 8.04 0.74
N GLY A 58 1.87 8.65 0.12
CA GLY A 58 1.45 10.02 0.42
C GLY A 58 1.03 10.18 1.88
N SER A 59 0.22 9.24 2.40
CA SER A 59 -0.17 9.24 3.82
C SER A 59 1.02 9.10 4.77
N LEU A 60 2.00 8.26 4.42
CA LEU A 60 3.19 8.06 5.24
C LEU A 60 4.16 9.25 5.16
N PHE A 61 4.32 9.84 3.98
CA PHE A 61 5.18 11.00 3.74
C PHE A 61 4.74 12.22 4.55
N LEU A 62 3.43 12.47 4.65
CA LEU A 62 2.87 13.52 5.50
C LEU A 62 3.17 13.28 6.99
N SER A 63 3.21 12.03 7.42
CA SER A 63 3.50 11.69 8.82
C SER A 63 4.99 11.81 9.17
N GLU A 64 5.88 11.40 8.26
CA GLU A 64 7.32 11.33 8.54
C GLU A 64 8.02 12.66 8.24
N VAL A 65 7.70 13.30 7.11
CA VAL A 65 8.42 14.50 6.65
C VAL A 65 7.82 15.77 7.21
N TRP A 66 6.49 15.84 7.31
CA TRP A 66 5.78 17.01 7.83
C TRP A 66 5.42 16.87 9.31
N HIS A 67 5.77 15.75 9.94
CA HIS A 67 5.47 15.43 11.34
C HIS A 67 3.99 15.62 11.72
N PHE A 68 3.07 15.42 10.77
CA PHE A 68 1.64 15.49 11.05
C PHE A 68 1.19 14.24 11.81
N THR A 69 0.80 14.43 13.06
CA THR A 69 0.20 13.38 13.90
C THR A 69 -1.21 13.06 13.39
N PRO A 70 -1.47 11.84 12.88
CA PRO A 70 -2.77 11.49 12.31
C PRO A 70 -3.84 11.38 13.40
N CYS A 71 -5.05 11.81 13.08
CA CYS A 71 -6.22 11.62 13.91
C CYS A 71 -6.60 10.13 14.03
N VAL A 72 -7.39 9.76 15.04
CA VAL A 72 -7.83 8.35 15.22
C VAL A 72 -8.63 7.83 14.01
N LEU A 73 -9.50 8.64 13.41
CA LEU A 73 -10.23 8.26 12.19
C LEU A 73 -9.29 8.06 10.99
N CYS A 74 -8.31 8.96 10.84
CA CYS A 74 -7.29 8.93 9.81
C CYS A 74 -6.45 7.65 9.95
N TRP A 75 -6.16 7.24 11.19
CA TRP A 75 -5.47 6.00 11.50
C TRP A 75 -6.31 4.78 11.10
N TYR A 76 -7.62 4.79 11.37
CA TYR A 76 -8.51 3.73 10.86
C TYR A 76 -8.50 3.64 9.33
N GLN A 77 -8.53 4.77 8.62
CA GLN A 77 -8.41 4.77 7.15
C GLN A 77 -7.09 4.13 6.67
N ARG A 78 -5.97 4.41 7.37
CA ARG A 78 -4.65 3.80 7.07
C ARG A 78 -4.65 2.29 7.28
N ILE A 79 -5.26 1.78 8.35
CA ILE A 79 -5.37 0.32 8.59
C ILE A 79 -6.08 -0.37 7.44
N PHE A 80 -7.16 0.22 6.93
CA PHE A 80 -7.86 -0.35 5.78
C PHE A 80 -7.05 -0.23 4.49
N MET A 81 -6.31 0.87 4.29
CA MET A 81 -5.51 1.09 3.07
C MET A 81 -4.31 0.15 2.91
N TYR A 82 -3.56 -0.13 3.98
CA TYR A 82 -2.26 -0.82 3.86
C TYR A 82 -2.37 -2.26 3.32
N PRO A 83 -3.35 -3.08 3.76
CA PRO A 83 -3.57 -4.39 3.18
C PRO A 83 -3.91 -4.35 1.69
N LEU A 84 -4.56 -3.29 1.18
CA LEU A 84 -4.90 -3.20 -0.25
C LEU A 84 -3.66 -3.19 -1.13
N VAL A 85 -2.58 -2.51 -0.72
CA VAL A 85 -1.35 -2.46 -1.51
C VAL A 85 -0.80 -3.86 -1.75
N ILE A 86 -0.80 -4.69 -0.71
CA ILE A 86 -0.31 -6.07 -0.77
C ILE A 86 -1.25 -6.91 -1.63
N VAL A 87 -2.55 -6.86 -1.36
CA VAL A 87 -3.55 -7.70 -2.04
C VAL A 87 -3.66 -7.33 -3.53
N LEU A 88 -3.68 -6.04 -3.88
CA LEU A 88 -3.70 -5.56 -5.26
C LEU A 88 -2.38 -5.84 -5.98
N GLY A 89 -1.23 -5.82 -5.27
CA GLY A 89 0.06 -6.19 -5.84
C GLY A 89 0.10 -7.66 -6.26
N ILE A 90 -0.41 -8.55 -5.41
CA ILE A 90 -0.56 -9.98 -5.74
C ILE A 90 -1.55 -10.16 -6.90
N ALA A 91 -2.64 -9.41 -6.91
CA ALA A 91 -3.61 -9.44 -7.99
C ALA A 91 -3.03 -9.01 -9.34
N ALA A 92 -2.24 -7.94 -9.35
CA ALA A 92 -1.56 -7.44 -10.53
C ALA A 92 -0.55 -8.47 -11.07
N TYR A 93 0.17 -9.16 -10.18
CA TYR A 93 1.10 -10.23 -10.57
C TYR A 93 0.38 -11.47 -11.16
N ARG A 94 -0.73 -11.88 -10.53
CA ARG A 94 -1.50 -13.06 -10.96
C ARG A 94 -2.46 -12.78 -12.12
N GLN A 95 -2.75 -11.51 -12.42
CA GLN A 95 -3.74 -11.05 -13.41
C GLN A 95 -5.13 -11.72 -13.28
N LYS A 96 -5.52 -12.05 -12.04
CA LYS A 96 -6.82 -12.67 -11.72
C LYS A 96 -7.61 -11.81 -10.76
N THR A 97 -8.92 -11.71 -10.99
CA THR A 97 -9.85 -10.89 -10.19
C THR A 97 -10.47 -11.66 -9.01
N ASP A 98 -10.01 -12.88 -8.73
CA ASP A 98 -10.53 -13.74 -7.65
C ASP A 98 -10.42 -13.07 -6.26
N ILE A 99 -9.54 -12.08 -6.14
CA ILE A 99 -9.31 -11.28 -4.93
C ILE A 99 -10.31 -10.12 -4.74
N VAL A 100 -11.06 -9.72 -5.78
CA VAL A 100 -12.03 -8.62 -5.74
C VAL A 100 -13.06 -8.74 -4.60
N PRO A 101 -13.71 -9.90 -4.33
CA PRO A 101 -14.68 -10.00 -3.25
C PRO A 101 -14.09 -9.74 -1.86
N TYR A 102 -12.79 -9.96 -1.66
CA TYR A 102 -12.12 -9.67 -0.38
C TYR A 102 -11.74 -8.20 -0.25
N VAL A 103 -11.39 -7.56 -1.36
CA VAL A 103 -10.96 -6.15 -1.40
C VAL A 103 -12.16 -5.19 -1.32
N LEU A 104 -13.30 -5.56 -1.91
CA LEU A 104 -14.51 -4.74 -1.96
C LEU A 104 -15.03 -4.28 -0.58
N PRO A 105 -15.23 -5.16 0.43
CA PRO A 105 -15.69 -4.73 1.74
C PRO A 105 -14.67 -3.83 2.45
N LEU A 106 -13.37 -4.09 2.27
CA LEU A 106 -12.30 -3.26 2.82
C LEU A 106 -12.36 -1.83 2.29
N ILE A 107 -12.52 -1.66 0.97
CA ILE A 107 -12.65 -0.33 0.36
C ILE A 107 -13.94 0.36 0.80
N LEU A 108 -15.05 -0.37 0.89
CA LEU A 108 -16.33 0.20 1.31
C LEU A 108 -16.28 0.72 2.74
N ILE A 109 -15.67 -0.03 3.66
CA ILE A 109 -15.50 0.40 5.05
C ILE A 109 -14.55 1.61 5.12
N GLY A 110 -13.40 1.54 4.46
CA GLY A 110 -12.45 2.67 4.41
C GLY A 110 -13.05 3.95 3.81
N GLY A 111 -13.80 3.81 2.71
CA GLY A 111 -14.52 4.91 2.06
C GLY A 111 -15.68 5.46 2.89
N GLY A 112 -16.38 4.60 3.63
CA GLY A 112 -17.40 5.00 4.60
C GLY A 112 -16.82 5.86 5.73
N ILE A 113 -15.68 5.44 6.29
CA ILE A 113 -14.95 6.22 7.31
C ILE A 113 -14.45 7.55 6.73
N SER A 114 -13.99 7.57 5.48
CA SER A 114 -13.57 8.81 4.80
C SER A 114 -14.73 9.78 4.62
N THR A 115 -15.89 9.29 4.20
CA THR A 115 -17.11 10.10 4.07
C THR A 115 -17.55 10.66 5.42
N TYR A 116 -17.54 9.82 6.46
CA TYR A 116 -17.86 10.25 7.83
C TYR A 116 -16.92 11.37 8.31
N HIS A 117 -15.61 11.26 8.01
CA HIS A 117 -14.64 12.29 8.34
C HIS A 117 -14.90 13.61 7.59
N ILE A 118 -15.29 13.56 6.32
CA ILE A 118 -15.63 14.78 5.57
C ILE A 118 -16.85 15.47 6.19
N VAL A 119 -17.86 14.71 6.62
CA VAL A 119 -19.04 15.27 7.29
C VAL A 119 -18.66 15.93 8.60
N ILE A 120 -17.81 15.30 9.41
CA ILE A 120 -17.39 15.85 10.71
C ILE A 120 -16.62 17.16 10.55
N GLN A 121 -15.75 17.26 9.54
CA GLN A 121 -14.99 18.49 9.23
C GLN A 121 -15.87 19.65 8.73
N LYS A 122 -17.05 19.35 8.17
CA LYS A 122 -17.99 20.37 7.67
C LYS A 122 -19.00 20.82 8.73
N LEU A 123 -19.10 20.12 9.85
CA LEU A 123 -19.96 20.49 10.97
C LEU A 123 -19.28 21.59 11.82
N PRO A 124 -20.06 22.51 12.42
CA PRO A 124 -19.50 23.55 13.28
C PRO A 124 -18.76 22.94 14.49
N HIS A 125 -17.68 23.62 14.91
CA HIS A 125 -16.66 23.19 15.88
C HIS A 125 -17.15 22.90 17.32
N ASP A 126 -18.47 22.82 17.52
CA ASP A 126 -19.14 22.83 18.82
C ASP A 126 -19.40 21.41 19.34
N LEU A 127 -19.17 20.39 18.50
CA LEU A 127 -19.30 18.99 18.88
C LEU A 127 -18.01 18.51 19.55
N SER A 128 -18.03 18.47 20.88
CA SER A 128 -17.10 17.75 21.76
C SER A 128 -16.92 16.26 21.43
N ALA A 129 -17.72 15.72 20.49
CA ALA A 129 -17.63 14.36 19.97
C ALA A 129 -16.43 14.10 19.03
N ALA A 130 -15.78 15.13 18.48
CA ALA A 130 -14.63 14.94 17.56
C ALA A 130 -13.25 14.94 18.24
N ALA A 131 -13.21 15.06 19.57
CA ALA A 131 -12.00 15.10 20.39
C ALA A 131 -11.59 13.73 20.97
N CYS A 132 -11.95 12.61 20.33
CA CYS A 132 -11.56 11.28 20.79
C CYS A 132 -10.08 10.97 20.44
N GLY A 133 -9.12 11.67 21.06
CA GLY A 133 -7.69 11.43 20.90
C GLY A 133 -6.82 12.60 21.34
N PRO A 134 -5.48 12.44 21.37
CA PRO A 134 -4.54 13.52 21.68
C PRO A 134 -4.53 14.64 20.62
N VAL A 135 -5.12 14.40 19.45
CA VAL A 135 -5.24 15.34 18.33
C VAL A 135 -6.70 15.40 17.87
N SER A 136 -7.20 16.58 17.54
CA SER A 136 -8.60 16.75 17.14
C SER A 136 -8.81 16.27 15.70
N CYS A 137 -9.94 15.60 15.42
CA CYS A 137 -10.31 15.20 14.05
C CYS A 137 -10.86 16.39 13.22
N MET A 138 -10.99 17.56 13.83
CA MET A 138 -11.55 18.78 13.21
C MET A 138 -10.46 19.68 12.62
N ASP A 139 -9.20 19.49 13.02
CA ASP A 139 -8.10 20.32 12.54
C ASP A 139 -7.70 19.93 11.11
N ASP A 140 -7.95 20.83 10.16
CA ASP A 140 -7.48 20.72 8.78
C ASP A 140 -6.02 21.18 8.68
N TYR A 141 -5.09 20.27 8.96
CA TYR A 141 -3.64 20.51 8.86
C TYR A 141 -3.15 20.83 7.43
N LEU A 142 -3.90 20.40 6.41
CA LEU A 142 -3.61 20.61 4.98
C LEU A 142 -4.53 21.67 4.36
N ASN A 143 -4.83 22.75 5.08
CA ASN A 143 -5.64 23.84 4.52
C ASN A 143 -4.85 24.79 3.59
N TRP A 144 -3.73 24.34 3.01
CA TRP A 144 -2.95 25.14 2.06
C TRP A 144 -3.76 25.50 0.80
N PHE A 145 -4.66 24.60 0.38
CA PHE A 145 -5.50 24.82 -0.78
C PHE A 145 -6.89 25.39 -0.43
N GLY A 146 -7.40 25.29 0.81
CA GLY A 146 -8.75 25.80 1.18
C GLY A 146 -9.92 24.80 1.00
N TRP A 147 -9.69 23.71 0.26
CA TRP A 147 -10.71 22.72 -0.17
C TRP A 147 -10.17 21.30 -0.24
N LEU A 148 -8.85 21.10 -0.20
CA LEU A 148 -8.21 19.80 -0.36
C LEU A 148 -7.83 19.22 1.00
N THR A 149 -8.68 18.35 1.56
CA THR A 149 -8.41 17.69 2.84
C THR A 149 -7.86 16.27 2.64
N ILE A 150 -7.11 15.76 3.64
CA ILE A 150 -6.61 14.38 3.66
C ILE A 150 -7.72 13.34 3.38
N PRO A 151 -8.89 13.40 4.05
CA PRO A 151 -9.95 12.41 3.80
C PRO A 151 -10.59 12.55 2.41
N MET A 152 -10.55 13.71 1.75
CA MET A 152 -10.99 13.82 0.35
C MET A 152 -10.05 13.10 -0.60
N LEU A 153 -8.74 13.20 -0.38
CA LEU A 153 -7.73 12.47 -1.16
C LEU A 153 -7.85 10.95 -0.95
N ALA A 154 -8.06 10.51 0.29
CA ALA A 154 -8.28 9.10 0.60
C ALA A 154 -9.57 8.56 -0.06
N LEU A 155 -10.66 9.33 -0.02
CA LEU A 155 -11.91 8.96 -0.68
C LEU A 155 -11.73 8.85 -2.21
N ALA A 156 -11.03 9.80 -2.83
CA ALA A 156 -10.73 9.75 -4.25
C ALA A 156 -9.91 8.50 -4.62
N ALA A 157 -8.90 8.14 -3.82
CA ALA A 157 -8.13 6.91 -4.03
C ALA A 157 -9.01 5.66 -3.95
N PHE A 158 -9.88 5.55 -2.95
CA PHE A 158 -10.81 4.42 -2.83
C PHE A 158 -11.78 4.30 -4.02
N ILE A 159 -12.32 5.43 -4.50
CA ILE A 159 -13.18 5.47 -5.68
C ILE A 159 -12.43 5.01 -6.93
N LEU A 160 -11.21 5.51 -7.15
CA LEU A 160 -10.37 5.11 -8.28
C LEU A 160 -10.06 3.62 -8.27
N ILE A 161 -9.77 3.06 -7.09
CA ILE A 161 -9.54 1.62 -6.93
C ILE A 161 -10.81 0.83 -7.25
N ILE A 162 -11.98 1.22 -6.74
CA ILE A 162 -13.26 0.57 -7.10
C ILE A 162 -13.48 0.59 -8.62
N PHE A 163 -13.30 1.76 -9.24
CA PHE A 163 -13.48 1.91 -10.67
C PHE A 163 -12.56 0.97 -11.46
N ALA A 164 -11.28 0.91 -11.09
CA ALA A 164 -10.31 0.02 -11.71
C ALA A 164 -10.69 -1.47 -11.53
N LEU A 165 -11.16 -1.87 -10.34
CA LEU A 165 -11.61 -3.25 -10.08
C LEU A 165 -12.85 -3.62 -10.90
N LEU A 166 -13.81 -2.70 -11.08
CA LEU A 166 -14.98 -2.91 -11.91
C LEU A 166 -14.60 -3.09 -13.38
N GLN A 167 -13.66 -2.30 -13.88
CA GLN A 167 -13.17 -2.41 -15.25
C GLN A 167 -12.37 -3.71 -15.45
N ALA A 168 -11.53 -4.11 -14.48
CA ALA A 168 -10.84 -5.39 -14.49
C ALA A 168 -11.81 -6.57 -14.58
N LYS A 169 -12.89 -6.56 -13.78
CA LYS A 169 -13.96 -7.59 -13.85
C LYS A 169 -14.66 -7.63 -15.20
N ARG A 170 -14.93 -6.46 -15.79
CA ARG A 170 -15.55 -6.37 -17.12
C ARG A 170 -14.64 -6.95 -18.21
N SER A 171 -13.35 -6.62 -18.18
CA SER A 171 -12.36 -7.14 -19.13
C SER A 171 -12.22 -8.65 -19.04
N GLN A 172 -12.14 -9.21 -17.83
CA GLN A 172 -12.07 -10.66 -17.65
C GLN A 172 -13.33 -11.37 -18.17
N LYS A 173 -14.53 -10.81 -17.94
CA LYS A 173 -15.78 -11.37 -18.47
C LYS A 173 -15.82 -11.36 -20.00
N GLN A 174 -15.26 -10.32 -20.64
CA GLN A 174 -15.17 -10.23 -22.10
C GLN A 174 -14.21 -11.28 -22.66
N GLU A 175 -13.05 -11.45 -22.03
CA GLU A 175 -12.07 -12.48 -22.41
C GLU A 175 -12.66 -13.89 -22.29
N ALA A 176 -13.44 -14.15 -21.22
CA ALA A 176 -14.12 -15.43 -21.03
C ALA A 176 -15.31 -15.68 -21.99
N ALA A 177 -15.92 -14.63 -22.54
CA ALA A 177 -16.99 -14.75 -23.53
C ALA A 177 -16.47 -14.96 -24.96
N GLN A 178 -15.17 -14.72 -25.18
CA GLN A 178 -14.49 -14.83 -26.47
C GLN A 178 -13.71 -16.14 -26.62
N ALA A 179 -13.55 -16.91 -25.55
CA ALA A 179 -12.89 -18.22 -25.50
C ALA A 179 -13.92 -19.35 -25.55
#